data_AF-A0A358DUB1-F1
#
_entry.id   AF-A0A358DUB1-F1
#
_cell.length_a   1.000
_cell.length_b   1.000
_cell.length_c   1.000
_cell.angle_alpha   90.00
_cell.angle_beta   90.00
_cell.angle_gamma   90.00
#
_symmetry.space_group_name_H-M   'P 1'
#
loop_
_entity.id
_entity.type
_entity.pdbx_description
1 polymer ?
#
loop_
_entity_poly.entity_id
_entity_poly.type
_entity_poly.pdbx_seq_one_letter_code
_entity_poly.pdbx_strand_id
1 'polypeptide(L)'
;MKNDRFFSQLTLCSIGLLLIAAQGGGCIGLSPNAQDQDAQAPVVEQVPANQDGEPEEGNDADCLERCAEAGADEEACQRRCGGGAEANDCPRACRERARGFYEGCVEDGHAPEDCRTRAGEMTRECVENSCEGDGREEDCRADCRERAATLYEECIDGGNDPDACRQRAGRAFQACTNRACGEGEHDGEDDGDDANECEERCRERAVAAVENCIEEGGERRACRERYSEAFEGCVQRVCADEEEGDGEELDACEDRCRTRAMAAFENCIEAGGERAACREQYSEAFEGCVQRVCADEEEGDGEELDACEDRCRTRAMAAFENCIEAGGERAACREQYSEAFELCVERACVDEEEGGDEEMDACETRCRERANRVHERCLEELGEDGRRDCRERSGAALEECMANACAGDDGEDEEIRRCREARDCDPGQRCADNVCIDADAEEVQRCRAHEDCEPEQRCVENMCVEAVVDVRRCRDADDCEQGQQCVDGLCR
;
A
#
# COMPACT_ATOMS: atom_id res chain seq x y z
N MET A 1 16.26 -64.28 -28.92
CA MET A 1 17.64 -64.76 -28.61
C MET A 1 18.62 -63.75 -29.20
N LYS A 2 19.64 -63.40 -28.40
CA LYS A 2 20.75 -62.44 -28.62
C LYS A 2 20.48 -60.96 -28.30
N ASN A 3 20.65 -60.72 -27.00
CA ASN A 3 21.17 -59.49 -26.38
C ASN A 3 22.50 -59.07 -27.02
N ASP A 4 22.80 -57.77 -27.01
CA ASP A 4 24.12 -57.29 -26.63
C ASP A 4 24.03 -55.99 -25.83
N ARG A 5 24.72 -56.00 -24.69
CA ARG A 5 24.84 -54.96 -23.67
C ARG A 5 26.05 -54.11 -23.99
N PHE A 6 25.94 -52.79 -23.85
CA PHE A 6 27.11 -51.91 -23.67
C PHE A 6 27.15 -51.39 -22.23
N PHE A 7 28.25 -51.72 -21.55
CA PHE A 7 28.62 -51.34 -20.20
C PHE A 7 29.95 -50.56 -20.34
N SER A 8 30.05 -49.36 -19.80
CA SER A 8 31.33 -48.64 -19.58
C SER A 8 31.14 -47.71 -18.38
N GLN A 9 31.62 -48.08 -17.18
CA GLN A 9 32.93 -47.73 -16.60
C GLN A 9 33.04 -46.21 -16.34
N LEU A 10 32.67 -45.74 -15.13
CA LEU A 10 33.56 -45.49 -13.97
C LEU A 10 34.72 -44.52 -14.26
N THR A 11 34.63 -43.30 -13.75
CA THR A 11 35.81 -42.47 -13.45
C THR A 11 35.59 -41.74 -12.12
N LEU A 12 36.36 -42.18 -11.13
CA LEU A 12 36.54 -41.58 -9.82
C LEU A 12 37.43 -40.33 -9.96
N CYS A 13 37.00 -39.20 -9.42
CA CYS A 13 37.89 -38.10 -9.06
C CYS A 13 37.77 -37.83 -7.56
N SER A 14 38.78 -38.30 -6.83
CA SER A 14 39.10 -37.90 -5.46
C SER A 14 40.24 -36.87 -5.49
N ILE A 15 40.33 -36.09 -4.40
CA ILE A 15 41.49 -35.34 -3.86
C ILE A 15 41.37 -33.81 -3.99
N GLY A 16 41.36 -33.15 -2.83
CA GLY A 16 41.54 -31.70 -2.70
C GLY A 16 41.40 -31.16 -1.27
N LEU A 17 42.12 -31.73 -0.31
CA LEU A 17 42.30 -31.20 1.05
C LEU A 17 43.04 -29.84 1.03
N LEU A 18 42.52 -28.82 1.74
CA LEU A 18 43.29 -27.64 2.13
C LEU A 18 43.02 -27.29 3.60
N LEU A 19 43.96 -27.72 4.44
CA LEU A 19 44.17 -27.31 5.83
C LEU A 19 45.06 -26.06 5.83
N ILE A 20 44.63 -24.97 6.48
CA ILE A 20 45.52 -23.87 6.89
C ILE A 20 45.54 -23.82 8.42
N ALA A 21 46.77 -23.86 8.95
CA ALA A 21 47.09 -23.85 10.36
C ALA A 21 47.43 -22.45 10.87
N ALA A 22 46.95 -22.17 12.09
CA ALA A 22 47.63 -21.58 13.25
C ALA A 22 48.66 -20.42 13.10
N GLN A 23 48.42 -19.38 13.91
CA GLN A 23 49.36 -18.61 14.76
C GLN A 23 48.50 -17.58 15.53
N GLY A 24 48.60 -17.29 16.83
CA GLY A 24 49.55 -17.63 17.87
C GLY A 24 49.74 -16.39 18.78
N GLY A 25 49.55 -16.55 20.10
CA GLY A 25 50.33 -15.84 21.12
C GLY A 25 49.70 -14.64 21.85
N GLY A 26 49.72 -14.69 23.19
CA GLY A 26 49.78 -13.48 24.02
C GLY A 26 49.11 -13.53 25.41
N CYS A 27 49.58 -14.38 26.33
CA CYS A 27 49.35 -14.19 27.77
C CYS A 27 50.51 -13.35 28.37
N ILE A 28 50.21 -12.48 29.34
CA ILE A 28 50.94 -12.21 30.61
C ILE A 28 50.52 -10.83 31.17
N GLY A 29 50.18 -10.77 32.46
CA GLY A 29 50.19 -9.51 33.23
C GLY A 29 49.39 -9.52 34.52
N LEU A 30 49.91 -10.15 35.58
CA LEU A 30 49.37 -10.14 36.94
C LEU A 30 49.81 -8.89 37.74
N SER A 31 48.92 -8.46 38.65
CA SER A 31 49.19 -8.02 40.04
C SER A 31 49.41 -6.51 40.35
N PRO A 32 49.30 -6.06 41.63
CA PRO A 32 48.06 -5.53 42.21
C PRO A 32 48.27 -4.15 42.89
N ASN A 33 47.19 -3.45 43.27
CA ASN A 33 47.30 -2.54 44.40
C ASN A 33 45.96 -2.35 45.13
N ALA A 34 46.08 -2.29 46.45
CA ALA A 34 45.03 -2.26 47.44
C ALA A 34 44.98 -0.90 48.14
N GLN A 35 43.82 -0.62 48.77
CA GLN A 35 43.52 0.43 49.76
C GLN A 35 43.29 1.83 49.15
N ASP A 36 42.28 2.61 49.53
CA ASP A 36 41.70 2.80 50.87
C ASP A 36 40.23 3.30 50.81
N GLN A 37 39.55 3.17 51.94
CA GLN A 37 38.16 3.56 52.20
C GLN A 37 37.98 5.07 52.35
N ASP A 38 36.85 5.62 51.90
CA ASP A 38 36.15 6.69 52.63
C ASP A 38 34.68 6.85 52.18
N ALA A 39 33.82 7.13 53.15
CA ALA A 39 32.35 7.09 53.08
C ALA A 39 31.72 8.28 52.35
N GLN A 40 30.72 8.04 51.48
CA GLN A 40 29.73 9.05 51.05
C GLN A 40 28.32 8.45 50.82
N ALA A 41 27.34 9.20 51.35
CA ALA A 41 25.88 9.35 51.15
C ALA A 41 25.07 8.44 50.16
N PRO A 42 23.73 8.30 50.37
CA PRO A 42 22.89 7.45 49.55
C PRO A 42 22.82 7.93 48.10
N VAL A 43 23.20 7.04 47.20
CA VAL A 43 23.08 7.17 45.74
C VAL A 43 21.60 7.07 45.38
N VAL A 44 21.03 8.17 44.87
CA VAL A 44 19.83 8.11 44.03
C VAL A 44 20.28 7.46 42.73
N GLU A 45 19.66 6.34 42.39
CA GLU A 45 19.93 5.55 41.19
C GLU A 45 19.69 6.42 39.95
N GLN A 46 20.78 6.86 39.31
CA GLN A 46 20.72 7.51 38.01
C GLN A 46 20.59 6.41 36.96
N VAL A 47 19.45 6.40 36.26
CA VAL A 47 19.23 5.61 35.06
C VAL A 47 20.21 6.12 34.00
N PRO A 48 21.02 5.24 33.35
CA PRO A 48 21.96 5.68 32.34
C PRO A 48 21.21 6.18 31.10
N ALA A 49 21.61 7.36 30.62
CA ALA A 49 21.25 7.85 29.30
C ALA A 49 21.92 6.94 28.26
N ASN A 50 21.13 6.06 27.64
CA ASN A 50 21.55 5.41 26.40
C ASN A 50 21.42 6.42 25.26
N GLN A 51 22.56 6.67 24.64
CA GLN A 51 22.72 7.40 23.39
C GLN A 51 22.42 6.45 22.22
N ASP A 52 21.88 7.04 21.16
CA ASP A 52 21.89 6.56 19.77
C ASP A 52 21.03 5.31 19.47
N GLY A 53 19.71 5.48 19.58
CA GLY A 53 18.74 4.76 18.76
C GLY A 53 17.91 5.80 18.02
N GLU A 54 17.94 5.76 16.69
CA GLU A 54 17.01 6.55 15.86
C GLU A 54 15.58 6.22 16.30
N PRO A 55 14.70 7.21 16.54
CA PRO A 55 13.32 6.94 16.92
C PRO A 55 12.63 6.32 15.70
N GLU A 56 12.35 5.01 15.76
CA GLU A 56 11.40 4.41 14.85
C GLU A 56 10.07 5.15 15.00
N GLU A 57 9.41 5.44 13.88
CA GLU A 57 8.12 6.10 13.81
C GLU A 57 7.05 5.20 14.45
N GLY A 58 7.00 5.22 15.77
CA GLY A 58 5.96 4.56 16.54
C GLY A 58 4.65 5.31 16.36
N ASN A 59 3.63 4.61 15.87
CA ASN A 59 2.24 5.08 15.82
C ASN A 59 1.81 5.58 17.22
N ASP A 60 0.98 6.62 17.28
CA ASP A 60 0.48 7.23 18.53
C ASP A 60 -0.11 6.22 19.53
N ALA A 61 -0.61 5.08 19.02
CA ALA A 61 -1.05 3.93 19.81
C ALA A 61 0.06 3.37 20.72
N ASP A 62 1.28 3.24 20.21
CA ASP A 62 2.45 2.69 20.92
C ASP A 62 2.94 3.62 22.03
N CYS A 63 2.74 4.94 21.87
CA CYS A 63 3.04 5.93 22.90
C CYS A 63 2.07 5.84 24.08
N LEU A 64 0.76 5.74 23.80
CA LEU A 64 -0.27 5.65 24.83
C LEU A 64 -0.12 4.39 25.67
N GLU A 65 0.17 3.25 25.04
CA GLU A 65 0.41 1.98 25.74
C GLU A 65 1.62 2.07 26.67
N ARG A 66 2.77 2.55 26.17
CA ARG A 66 3.98 2.73 26.99
C ARG A 66 3.80 3.74 28.13
N CYS A 67 2.95 4.76 27.94
CA CYS A 67 2.66 5.74 28.97
C CYS A 67 1.76 5.17 30.07
N ALA A 68 0.75 4.38 29.69
CA ALA A 68 -0.10 3.67 30.63
C ALA A 68 0.70 2.63 31.44
N GLU A 69 1.62 1.89 30.80
CA GLU A 69 2.54 0.97 31.47
C GLU A 69 3.46 1.65 32.48
N ALA A 70 3.81 2.93 32.25
CA ALA A 70 4.59 3.75 33.17
C ALA A 70 3.78 4.27 34.39
N GLY A 71 2.49 3.93 34.48
CA GLY A 71 1.62 4.26 35.60
C GLY A 71 1.17 5.73 35.65
N ALA A 72 1.26 6.44 34.53
CA ALA A 72 0.64 7.75 34.38
C ALA A 72 -0.87 7.60 34.15
N ASP A 73 -1.64 8.57 34.64
CA ASP A 73 -3.07 8.62 34.37
C ASP A 73 -3.35 8.96 32.89
N GLU A 74 -4.52 8.55 32.41
CA GLU A 74 -4.94 8.67 31.02
C GLU A 74 -4.87 10.12 30.49
N GLU A 75 -5.18 11.10 31.34
CA GLU A 75 -5.10 12.53 31.00
C GLU A 75 -3.64 13.00 30.84
N ALA A 76 -2.74 12.51 31.70
CA ALA A 76 -1.30 12.73 31.55
C ALA A 76 -0.73 12.04 30.30
N CYS A 77 -1.26 10.87 29.94
CA CYS A 77 -0.84 10.14 28.74
C CYS A 77 -1.37 10.76 27.46
N GLN A 78 -2.63 11.20 27.40
CA GLN A 78 -3.16 11.98 26.29
C GLN A 78 -2.42 13.31 26.12
N ARG A 79 -2.05 14.01 27.22
CA ARG A 79 -1.21 15.22 27.11
C ARG A 79 0.21 14.94 26.59
N ARG A 80 0.72 13.72 26.79
CA ARG A 80 2.10 13.34 26.42
C ARG A 80 2.18 12.72 25.02
N CYS A 81 1.15 11.99 24.62
CA CYS A 81 1.11 11.18 23.40
C CYS A 81 0.02 11.63 22.41
N GLY A 82 -0.96 12.44 22.81
CA GLY A 82 -2.05 12.93 21.94
C GLY A 82 -1.62 14.05 20.98
N GLY A 83 -0.37 14.04 20.53
CA GLY A 83 0.19 15.02 19.60
C GLY A 83 -0.09 14.74 18.13
N GLY A 84 -0.97 13.79 17.82
CA GLY A 84 -1.19 13.28 16.46
C GLY A 84 -2.40 13.83 15.69
N ALA A 85 -3.33 14.57 16.31
CA ALA A 85 -4.52 15.07 15.61
C ALA A 85 -4.49 16.61 15.52
N GLU A 86 -4.25 17.10 14.31
CA GLU A 86 -4.15 18.51 13.87
C GLU A 86 -2.80 19.21 14.06
N ALA A 87 -1.78 18.69 13.38
CA ALA A 87 -0.50 19.38 13.12
C ALA A 87 -0.61 20.67 12.25
N ASN A 88 -1.79 21.33 12.16
CA ASN A 88 -2.01 22.48 11.27
C ASN A 88 -2.36 23.81 11.98
N ASP A 89 -2.28 23.91 13.32
CA ASP A 89 -2.40 25.22 13.99
C ASP A 89 -1.22 25.50 14.92
N CYS A 90 -0.01 25.44 14.35
CA CYS A 90 1.21 25.83 15.04
C CYS A 90 1.12 27.23 15.69
N PRO A 91 0.50 28.26 15.07
CA PRO A 91 0.27 29.55 15.73
C PRO A 91 -0.58 29.46 17.00
N ARG A 92 -1.52 28.53 17.10
CA ARG A 92 -2.28 28.25 18.34
C ARG A 92 -1.40 27.54 19.37
N ALA A 93 -0.63 26.53 18.99
CA ALA A 93 0.29 25.84 19.90
C ALA A 93 1.33 26.79 20.52
N CYS A 94 1.88 27.71 19.73
CA CYS A 94 2.81 28.75 20.21
C CYS A 94 2.13 29.73 21.20
N ARG A 95 0.87 30.12 20.95
CA ARG A 95 0.10 30.98 21.87
C ARG A 95 -0.20 30.28 23.19
N GLU A 96 -0.53 29.00 23.16
CA GLU A 96 -0.79 28.21 24.37
C GLU A 96 0.48 28.06 25.22
N ARG A 97 1.63 27.78 24.60
CA ARG A 97 2.93 27.75 25.30
C ARG A 97 3.28 29.09 25.95
N ALA A 98 3.09 30.20 25.22
CA ALA A 98 3.33 31.54 25.76
C ALA A 98 2.37 31.91 26.91
N ARG A 99 1.13 31.41 26.87
CA ARG A 99 0.16 31.58 27.96
C ARG A 99 0.63 30.88 29.23
N GLY A 100 1.11 29.64 29.14
CA GLY A 100 1.69 28.92 30.28
C GLY A 100 2.87 29.67 30.91
N PHE A 101 3.74 30.25 30.07
CA PHE A 101 4.83 31.11 30.55
C PHE A 101 4.32 32.36 31.27
N TYR A 102 3.30 33.03 30.73
CA TYR A 102 2.71 34.21 31.36
C TYR A 102 2.15 33.89 32.76
N GLU A 103 1.40 32.79 32.88
CA GLU A 103 0.78 32.37 34.14
C GLU A 103 1.85 32.11 35.20
N GLY A 104 2.90 31.33 34.89
CA GLY A 104 4.02 31.10 35.81
C GLY A 104 4.79 32.36 36.18
N CYS A 105 5.03 33.26 35.22
CA CYS A 105 5.70 34.54 35.46
C CYS A 105 4.93 35.42 36.47
N VAL A 106 3.60 35.43 36.42
CA VAL A 106 2.75 36.16 37.37
C VAL A 106 2.75 35.49 38.75
N GLU A 107 2.72 34.16 38.80
CA GLU A 107 2.80 33.39 40.06
C GLU A 107 4.12 33.63 40.81
N ASP A 108 5.22 33.80 40.07
CA ASP A 108 6.54 34.16 40.61
C ASP A 108 6.62 35.63 41.11
N GLY A 109 5.53 36.39 40.98
CA GLY A 109 5.40 37.74 41.53
C GLY A 109 5.92 38.86 40.63
N HIS A 110 6.13 38.59 39.34
CA HIS A 110 6.48 39.63 38.37
C HIS A 110 5.26 40.50 37.99
N ALA A 111 5.52 41.71 37.49
CA ALA A 111 4.45 42.60 37.06
C ALA A 111 3.74 42.04 35.81
N PRO A 112 2.40 42.02 35.75
CA PRO A 112 1.66 41.46 34.62
C PRO A 112 2.04 42.06 33.25
N GLU A 113 2.42 43.34 33.19
CA GLU A 113 2.84 43.97 31.92
C GLU A 113 4.18 43.44 31.40
N ASP A 114 5.13 43.16 32.30
CA ASP A 114 6.43 42.60 31.94
C ASP A 114 6.27 41.14 31.48
N CYS A 115 5.42 40.36 32.17
CA CYS A 115 5.10 38.99 31.77
C CYS A 115 4.39 38.94 30.42
N ARG A 116 3.45 39.86 30.15
CA ARG A 116 2.75 39.93 28.86
C ARG A 116 3.71 40.26 27.72
N THR A 117 4.64 41.18 27.95
CA THR A 117 5.65 41.57 26.93
C THR A 117 6.53 40.37 26.56
N ARG A 118 7.05 39.64 27.56
CA ARG A 118 7.89 38.46 27.35
C ARG A 118 7.13 37.29 26.72
N ALA A 119 5.90 37.03 27.12
CA ALA A 119 5.05 36.01 26.49
C ALA A 119 4.77 36.34 25.01
N GLY A 120 4.57 37.63 24.68
CA GLY A 120 4.41 38.08 23.29
C GLY A 120 5.69 38.00 22.45
N GLU A 121 6.87 38.17 23.04
CA GLU A 121 8.16 37.88 22.38
C GLU A 121 8.32 36.39 22.11
N MET A 122 8.04 35.54 23.10
CA MET A 122 8.11 34.09 22.98
C MET A 122 7.14 33.54 21.93
N THR A 123 5.92 34.10 21.83
CA THR A 123 4.96 33.70 20.77
C THR A 123 5.52 34.00 19.39
N ARG A 124 6.08 35.20 19.17
CA ARG A 124 6.65 35.60 17.88
C ARG A 124 7.83 34.74 17.50
N GLU A 125 8.77 34.54 18.42
CA GLU A 125 9.94 33.68 18.20
C GLU A 125 9.56 32.22 17.93
N CYS A 126 8.52 31.71 18.60
CA CYS A 126 7.99 30.36 18.34
C CYS A 126 7.36 30.25 16.95
N VAL A 127 6.55 31.23 16.54
CA VAL A 127 5.92 31.22 15.21
C VAL A 127 6.98 31.33 14.11
N GLU A 128 7.95 32.24 14.25
CA GLU A 128 9.04 32.42 13.30
C GLU A 128 9.95 31.19 13.20
N ASN A 129 10.29 30.52 14.31
CA ASN A 129 11.25 29.41 14.26
C ASN A 129 10.63 28.01 14.17
N SER A 130 9.35 27.86 14.49
CA SER A 130 8.71 26.54 14.64
C SER A 130 7.45 26.37 13.81
N CYS A 131 6.84 27.46 13.32
CA CYS A 131 5.65 27.40 12.46
C CYS A 131 5.95 27.68 10.99
N GLU A 132 7.21 27.80 10.61
CA GLU A 132 7.62 27.79 9.19
C GLU A 132 7.67 26.34 8.68
N GLY A 133 6.50 25.68 8.64
CA GLY A 133 6.31 24.31 8.17
C GLY A 133 5.69 24.20 6.77
N ASP A 134 4.95 25.21 6.31
CA ASP A 134 3.99 25.03 5.21
C ASP A 134 3.88 26.25 4.26
N GLY A 135 4.83 27.19 4.37
CA GLY A 135 5.05 28.26 3.38
C GLY A 135 6.19 28.00 2.39
N ARG A 136 6.94 26.89 2.56
CA ARG A 136 8.19 26.64 1.81
C ARG A 136 8.01 26.44 0.31
N GLU A 137 6.81 26.10 -0.15
CA GLU A 137 6.59 25.86 -1.58
C GLU A 137 6.54 27.18 -2.37
N GLU A 138 5.86 28.21 -1.85
CA GLU A 138 5.89 29.55 -2.44
C GLU A 138 7.24 30.25 -2.24
N ASP A 139 7.87 30.08 -1.07
CA ASP A 139 9.15 30.70 -0.76
C ASP A 139 10.31 30.07 -1.54
N CYS A 140 10.30 28.75 -1.77
CA CYS A 140 11.36 28.11 -2.55
C CYS A 140 11.35 28.55 -4.02
N ARG A 141 10.16 28.64 -4.62
CA ARG A 141 10.04 29.12 -6.01
C ARG A 141 10.39 30.60 -6.13
N ALA A 142 10.10 31.41 -5.11
CA ALA A 142 10.52 32.79 -5.04
C ALA A 142 12.06 32.92 -4.93
N ASP A 143 12.70 32.14 -4.05
CA ASP A 143 14.14 32.09 -3.87
C ASP A 143 14.88 31.66 -5.16
N CYS A 144 14.36 30.62 -5.82
CA CYS A 144 14.90 30.19 -7.10
C CYS A 144 14.78 31.29 -8.17
N ARG A 145 13.68 32.05 -8.16
CA ARG A 145 13.46 33.17 -9.10
C ARG A 145 14.45 34.30 -8.85
N GLU A 146 14.70 34.65 -7.60
CA GLU A 146 15.68 35.67 -7.23
C GLU A 146 17.11 35.28 -7.65
N ARG A 147 17.50 34.02 -7.44
CA ARG A 147 18.79 33.48 -7.90
C ARG A 147 18.93 33.55 -9.42
N ALA A 148 17.88 33.17 -10.14
CA ALA A 148 17.87 33.24 -11.61
C ALA A 148 17.93 34.68 -12.13
N ALA A 149 17.27 35.63 -11.45
CA ALA A 149 17.34 37.04 -11.77
C ALA A 149 18.77 37.60 -11.59
N THR A 150 19.43 37.25 -10.48
CA THR A 150 20.84 37.62 -10.23
C THR A 150 21.75 37.11 -11.35
N LEU A 151 21.59 35.85 -11.77
CA LEU A 151 22.35 35.27 -12.88
C LEU A 151 22.11 35.97 -14.23
N TYR A 152 20.88 36.45 -14.46
CA TYR A 152 20.56 37.23 -15.64
C TYR A 152 21.30 38.57 -15.64
N GLU A 153 21.26 39.30 -14.52
CA GLU A 153 21.93 40.59 -14.37
C GLU A 153 23.45 40.48 -14.56
N GLU A 154 24.09 39.51 -13.90
CA GLU A 154 25.52 39.24 -14.07
C GLU A 154 25.89 38.91 -15.53
N CYS A 155 25.00 38.19 -16.24
CA CYS A 155 25.20 37.85 -17.64
C CYS A 155 25.12 39.09 -18.55
N ILE A 156 24.15 39.98 -18.31
CA ILE A 156 24.00 41.24 -19.05
C ILE A 156 25.16 42.19 -18.77
N ASP A 157 25.59 42.30 -17.51
CA ASP A 157 26.74 43.12 -17.11
C ASP A 157 28.05 42.63 -17.74
N GLY A 158 28.13 41.33 -18.03
CA GLY A 158 29.20 40.72 -18.83
C GLY A 158 29.18 41.08 -20.33
N GLY A 159 28.18 41.85 -20.80
CA GLY A 159 28.03 42.26 -22.20
C GLY A 159 27.51 41.16 -23.13
N ASN A 160 26.86 40.13 -22.58
CA ASN A 160 26.30 39.03 -23.37
C ASN A 160 24.94 39.41 -24.00
N ASP A 161 24.53 38.63 -25.00
CA ASP A 161 23.25 38.80 -25.67
C ASP A 161 22.06 38.57 -24.70
N PRO A 162 21.03 39.45 -24.68
CA PRO A 162 19.93 39.34 -23.74
C PRO A 162 19.10 38.06 -23.83
N ASP A 163 18.92 37.49 -25.02
CA ASP A 163 18.14 36.25 -25.19
C ASP A 163 18.96 35.04 -24.73
N ALA A 164 20.28 35.04 -24.97
CA ALA A 164 21.19 34.05 -24.41
C ALA A 164 21.21 34.09 -22.86
N CYS A 165 21.21 35.29 -22.27
CA CYS A 165 21.13 35.46 -20.82
C CYS A 165 19.79 34.98 -20.24
N ARG A 166 18.67 35.25 -20.94
CA ARG A 166 17.34 34.78 -20.52
C ARG A 166 17.26 33.25 -20.50
N GLN A 167 17.76 32.57 -21.54
CA GLN A 167 17.80 31.11 -21.59
C GLN A 167 18.68 30.52 -20.48
N ARG A 168 19.83 31.13 -20.21
CA ARG A 168 20.74 30.70 -19.13
C ARG A 168 20.09 30.83 -17.75
N ALA A 169 19.46 31.97 -17.46
CA ALA A 169 18.73 32.19 -16.21
C ALA A 169 17.53 31.24 -16.06
N GLY A 170 16.78 30.99 -17.14
CA GLY A 170 15.66 30.05 -17.14
C GLY A 170 16.07 28.61 -16.80
N ARG A 171 17.17 28.11 -17.38
CA ARG A 171 17.71 26.79 -17.03
C ARG A 171 18.17 26.71 -15.57
N ALA A 172 18.78 27.77 -15.05
CA ALA A 172 19.19 27.83 -13.65
C ALA A 172 17.99 27.86 -12.69
N PHE A 173 16.91 28.56 -13.05
CA PHE A 173 15.67 28.57 -12.31
C PHE A 173 15.07 27.17 -12.20
N GLN A 174 14.90 26.48 -13.33
CA GLN A 174 14.30 25.15 -13.39
C GLN A 174 15.15 24.10 -12.65
N ALA A 175 16.47 24.15 -12.79
CA ALA A 175 17.36 23.28 -12.02
C ALA A 175 17.31 23.54 -10.51
N CYS A 176 17.06 24.80 -10.11
CA CYS A 176 16.87 25.16 -8.71
C CYS A 176 15.54 24.63 -8.18
N THR A 177 14.43 24.83 -8.90
CA THR A 177 13.10 24.36 -8.46
C THR A 177 13.07 22.85 -8.33
N ASN A 178 13.57 22.12 -9.32
CA ASN A 178 13.55 20.65 -9.30
C ASN A 178 14.40 20.06 -8.15
N ARG A 179 15.50 20.72 -7.78
CA ARG A 179 16.38 20.23 -6.71
C ARG A 179 15.95 20.67 -5.32
N ALA A 180 15.54 21.93 -5.19
CA ALA A 180 15.35 22.56 -3.89
C ALA A 180 13.90 22.61 -3.44
N CYS A 181 12.95 22.61 -4.39
CA CYS A 181 11.54 22.82 -4.11
C CYS A 181 10.71 21.54 -4.12
N GLY A 182 11.31 20.37 -4.38
CA GLY A 182 10.66 19.08 -4.14
C GLY A 182 9.46 18.76 -5.03
N GLU A 183 9.15 19.54 -6.07
CA GLU A 183 8.07 19.27 -7.04
C GLU A 183 8.34 18.01 -7.92
N GLY A 184 9.15 17.05 -7.45
CA GLY A 184 9.60 15.87 -8.18
C GLY A 184 9.24 14.53 -7.53
N GLU A 185 8.41 14.52 -6.49
CA GLU A 185 7.59 13.33 -6.19
C GLU A 185 6.28 13.56 -6.96
N HIS A 186 6.24 12.97 -8.16
CA HIS A 186 5.02 12.85 -8.93
C HIS A 186 4.35 11.57 -8.42
N ASP A 187 3.65 11.66 -7.29
CA ASP A 187 2.72 10.64 -6.78
C ASP A 187 1.41 10.60 -7.60
N GLY A 188 1.52 10.96 -8.90
CA GLY A 188 0.57 10.56 -9.91
C GLY A 188 1.08 9.27 -10.52
N GLU A 189 0.28 8.22 -10.43
CA GLU A 189 0.30 7.05 -11.29
C GLU A 189 0.33 7.51 -12.76
N ASP A 190 1.51 7.84 -13.28
CA ASP A 190 1.78 8.07 -14.69
C ASP A 190 2.56 6.84 -15.17
N ASP A 191 1.86 5.72 -15.17
CA ASP A 191 2.25 4.50 -15.86
C ASP A 191 2.32 4.81 -17.36
N GLY A 192 3.52 5.13 -17.85
CA GLY A 192 3.87 4.86 -19.25
C GLY A 192 4.43 6.00 -20.10
N ASP A 193 5.44 6.73 -19.63
CA ASP A 193 6.18 7.65 -20.54
C ASP A 193 7.71 7.73 -20.34
N ASP A 194 8.33 6.70 -19.77
CA ASP A 194 9.81 6.58 -19.71
C ASP A 194 10.45 6.57 -21.12
N ALA A 195 9.76 6.02 -22.12
CA ALA A 195 10.20 6.02 -23.51
C ALA A 195 10.43 7.45 -24.05
N ASN A 196 9.66 8.44 -23.56
CA ASN A 196 9.77 9.82 -24.01
C ASN A 196 10.99 10.54 -23.42
N GLU A 197 11.47 10.16 -22.23
CA GLU A 197 12.63 10.81 -21.60
C GLU A 197 13.95 10.45 -22.31
N CYS A 198 14.11 9.19 -22.73
CA CYS A 198 15.30 8.78 -23.49
C CYS A 198 15.34 9.44 -24.89
N GLU A 199 14.21 9.48 -25.59
CA GLU A 199 14.10 10.16 -26.88
C GLU A 199 14.41 11.65 -26.77
N GLU A 200 13.93 12.33 -25.72
CA GLU A 200 14.19 13.75 -25.51
C GLU A 200 15.68 14.03 -25.29
N ARG A 201 16.36 13.22 -24.46
CA ARG A 201 17.82 13.30 -24.28
C ARG A 201 18.59 13.06 -25.58
N CYS A 202 18.13 12.15 -26.43
CA CYS A 202 18.72 11.93 -27.74
C CYS A 202 18.44 13.08 -28.72
N ARG A 203 17.29 13.73 -28.62
CA ARG A 203 16.92 14.93 -29.38
C ARG A 203 17.87 16.08 -29.07
N GLU A 204 18.17 16.33 -27.79
CA GLU A 204 19.12 17.37 -27.38
C GLU A 204 20.52 17.15 -27.95
N ARG A 205 21.02 15.91 -27.92
CA ARG A 205 22.32 15.54 -28.53
C ARG A 205 22.34 15.77 -30.04
N ALA A 206 21.25 15.44 -30.72
CA ALA A 206 21.13 15.67 -32.16
C ALA A 206 21.09 17.17 -32.50
N VAL A 207 20.45 18.00 -31.68
CA VAL A 207 20.48 19.47 -31.82
C VAL A 207 21.92 20.00 -31.71
N ALA A 208 22.70 19.55 -30.72
CA ALA A 208 24.10 19.95 -30.59
C ALA A 208 24.96 19.56 -31.81
N ALA A 209 24.66 18.41 -32.45
CA ALA A 209 25.34 18.01 -33.69
C ALA A 209 25.02 18.95 -34.88
N VAL A 210 23.81 19.50 -34.94
CA VAL A 210 23.42 20.51 -35.94
C VAL A 210 24.10 21.84 -35.70
N GLU A 211 24.13 22.30 -34.45
CA GLU A 211 24.79 23.58 -34.08
C GLU A 211 26.26 23.56 -34.47
N ASN A 212 26.99 22.49 -34.11
CA ASN A 212 28.38 22.29 -34.53
C ASN A 212 28.54 22.29 -36.06
N CYS A 213 27.62 21.64 -36.79
CA CYS A 213 27.64 21.64 -38.26
C CYS A 213 27.48 23.05 -38.86
N ILE A 214 26.62 23.88 -38.26
CA ILE A 214 26.40 25.26 -38.71
C ILE A 214 27.63 26.12 -38.41
N GLU A 215 28.25 25.97 -37.25
CA GLU A 215 29.47 26.68 -36.87
C GLU A 215 30.66 26.35 -37.77
N GLU A 216 30.75 25.10 -38.24
CA GLU A 216 31.72 24.65 -39.24
C GLU A 216 31.45 25.20 -40.66
N GLY A 217 30.36 25.94 -40.86
CA GLY A 217 29.94 26.47 -42.17
C GLY A 217 29.27 25.44 -43.07
N GLY A 218 28.69 24.38 -42.49
CA GLY A 218 27.97 23.35 -43.21
C GLY A 218 26.71 23.86 -43.92
N GLU A 219 26.36 23.25 -45.05
CA GLU A 219 25.12 23.56 -45.75
C GLU A 219 23.91 23.00 -44.97
N ARG A 220 22.80 23.75 -44.94
CA ARG A 220 21.59 23.42 -44.16
C ARG A 220 21.05 22.00 -44.39
N ARG A 221 21.17 21.47 -45.60
CA ARG A 221 20.76 20.10 -45.93
C ARG A 221 21.66 19.07 -45.26
N ALA A 222 22.98 19.27 -45.31
CA ALA A 222 23.96 18.38 -44.69
C ALA A 222 23.84 18.40 -43.15
N CYS A 223 23.55 19.56 -42.55
CA CYS A 223 23.33 19.62 -41.10
C CYS A 223 22.04 18.91 -40.67
N ARG A 224 20.98 18.93 -41.49
CA ARG A 224 19.77 18.13 -41.21
C ARG A 224 20.04 16.63 -41.29
N GLU A 225 20.88 16.19 -42.22
CA GLU A 225 21.27 14.78 -42.32
C GLU A 225 22.09 14.34 -41.08
N ARG A 226 23.02 15.19 -40.62
CA ARG A 226 23.74 14.98 -39.35
C ARG A 226 22.81 14.90 -38.13
N TYR A 227 21.72 15.66 -38.10
CA TYR A 227 20.71 15.54 -37.04
C TYR A 227 20.11 14.14 -37.00
N SER A 228 19.62 13.66 -38.13
CA SER A 228 18.97 12.34 -38.22
C SER A 228 19.94 11.23 -37.83
N GLU A 229 21.17 11.25 -38.35
CA GLU A 229 22.20 10.26 -37.99
C GLU A 229 22.56 10.30 -36.50
N ALA A 230 22.68 11.50 -35.91
CA ALA A 230 22.99 11.65 -34.48
C ALA A 230 21.84 11.22 -33.57
N PHE A 231 20.59 11.49 -33.98
CA PHE A 231 19.39 11.10 -33.26
C PHE A 231 19.19 9.58 -33.30
N GLU A 232 19.12 8.99 -34.50
CA GLU A 232 18.93 7.55 -34.69
C GLU A 232 20.05 6.74 -34.03
N GLY A 233 21.30 7.16 -34.20
CA GLY A 233 22.45 6.52 -33.57
C GLY A 233 22.54 6.73 -32.04
N CYS A 234 21.81 7.69 -31.49
CA CYS A 234 21.65 7.84 -30.03
C CYS A 234 20.56 6.91 -29.52
N VAL A 235 19.37 6.95 -30.12
CA VAL A 235 18.23 6.11 -29.75
C VAL A 235 18.64 4.64 -29.80
N GLN A 236 19.27 4.19 -30.89
CA GLN A 236 19.69 2.80 -31.05
C GLN A 236 20.74 2.32 -30.04
N ARG A 237 21.52 3.22 -29.42
CA ARG A 237 22.60 2.83 -28.49
C ARG A 237 22.27 3.09 -27.02
N VAL A 238 21.32 3.97 -26.76
CA VAL A 238 21.04 4.49 -25.42
C VAL A 238 19.63 4.13 -25.00
N CYS A 239 18.68 4.13 -25.94
CA CYS A 239 17.28 3.81 -25.68
C CYS A 239 16.93 2.37 -26.07
N ALA A 240 17.74 1.72 -26.92
CA ALA A 240 17.51 0.31 -27.30
C ALA A 240 17.77 -0.69 -26.17
N ASP A 241 18.34 -0.26 -25.04
CA ASP A 241 18.53 -1.10 -23.85
C ASP A 241 17.27 -1.09 -22.94
N GLU A 242 16.25 -0.27 -23.25
CA GLU A 242 15.00 -0.19 -22.46
C GLU A 242 13.81 -0.91 -23.14
N GLU A 243 13.92 -1.29 -24.42
CA GLU A 243 12.95 -2.18 -25.11
C GLU A 243 13.14 -3.69 -24.77
N GLU A 244 13.67 -4.03 -23.58
CA GLU A 244 13.66 -5.42 -23.07
C GLU A 244 12.66 -5.64 -21.92
N GLY A 245 11.80 -4.68 -21.58
CA GLY A 245 10.91 -4.86 -20.43
C GLY A 245 9.68 -4.00 -20.38
N ASP A 246 8.75 -4.21 -21.30
CA ASP A 246 7.30 -3.90 -21.18
C ASP A 246 6.51 -4.13 -22.47
N GLY A 247 7.18 -4.46 -23.59
CA GLY A 247 6.50 -5.14 -24.69
C GLY A 247 5.81 -6.35 -24.07
N GLU A 248 4.47 -6.26 -23.93
CA GLU A 248 3.58 -7.28 -23.40
C GLU A 248 4.27 -8.60 -23.64
N GLU A 249 4.65 -9.29 -22.55
CA GLU A 249 5.27 -10.61 -22.61
C GLU A 249 4.35 -11.42 -23.50
N LEU A 250 4.65 -11.41 -24.81
CA LEU A 250 4.12 -12.36 -25.75
C LEU A 250 4.62 -13.61 -25.12
N ASP A 251 3.66 -14.32 -24.53
CA ASP A 251 3.86 -15.50 -23.72
C ASP A 251 5.11 -16.20 -24.22
N ALA A 252 6.04 -16.53 -23.33
CA ALA A 252 7.28 -17.18 -23.75
C ALA A 252 7.00 -18.41 -24.66
N CYS A 253 5.76 -18.90 -24.67
CA CYS A 253 5.18 -19.78 -25.67
C CYS A 253 5.01 -19.26 -27.10
N GLU A 254 4.35 -18.13 -27.39
CA GLU A 254 4.22 -17.60 -28.76
C GLU A 254 5.58 -17.38 -29.40
N ASP A 255 6.58 -16.91 -28.65
CA ASP A 255 7.93 -16.73 -29.19
C ASP A 255 8.62 -18.07 -29.54
N ARG A 256 8.41 -19.10 -28.73
CA ARG A 256 8.83 -20.48 -29.07
C ARG A 256 8.10 -20.98 -30.32
N CYS A 257 6.83 -20.65 -30.48
CA CYS A 257 6.02 -21.04 -31.63
C CYS A 257 6.38 -20.25 -32.90
N ARG A 258 6.69 -18.97 -32.77
CA ARG A 258 7.19 -18.09 -33.83
C ARG A 258 8.51 -18.59 -34.37
N THR A 259 9.44 -18.94 -33.47
CA THR A 259 10.73 -19.54 -33.84
C THR A 259 10.56 -20.83 -34.65
N ARG A 260 9.63 -21.71 -34.24
CA ARG A 260 9.32 -22.94 -35.01
C ARG A 260 8.69 -22.66 -36.36
N ALA A 261 7.76 -21.71 -36.43
CA ALA A 261 7.11 -21.31 -37.67
C ALA A 261 8.11 -20.69 -38.67
N MET A 262 9.06 -19.87 -38.19
CA MET A 262 10.16 -19.34 -39.02
C MET A 262 11.03 -20.46 -39.59
N ALA A 263 11.38 -21.47 -38.79
CA ALA A 263 12.12 -22.62 -39.28
C ALA A 263 11.35 -23.39 -40.38
N ALA A 264 10.02 -23.51 -40.28
CA ALA A 264 9.19 -24.10 -41.33
C ALA A 264 9.21 -23.26 -42.61
N PHE A 265 9.13 -21.94 -42.48
CA PHE A 265 9.23 -21.00 -43.61
C PHE A 265 10.58 -21.11 -44.33
N GLU A 266 11.69 -21.11 -43.59
CA GLU A 266 13.04 -21.22 -44.15
C GLU A 266 13.24 -22.54 -44.90
N ASN A 267 12.83 -23.66 -44.30
CA ASN A 267 12.87 -24.97 -44.95
C ASN A 267 12.05 -25.00 -46.25
N CYS A 268 10.88 -24.33 -46.28
CA CYS A 268 10.07 -24.22 -47.50
C CYS A 268 10.78 -23.44 -48.61
N ILE A 269 11.46 -22.33 -48.27
CA ILE A 269 12.22 -21.52 -49.23
C ILE A 269 13.45 -22.29 -49.75
N GLU A 270 14.18 -22.99 -48.87
CA GLU A 270 15.34 -23.81 -49.24
C GLU A 270 14.94 -24.98 -50.16
N ALA A 271 13.74 -25.53 -49.97
CA ALA A 271 13.17 -26.55 -50.85
C ALA A 271 12.70 -25.99 -52.21
N GLY A 272 12.82 -24.68 -52.44
CA GLY A 272 12.41 -24.01 -53.68
C GLY A 272 10.92 -23.69 -53.75
N GLY A 273 10.24 -23.59 -52.61
CA GLY A 273 8.84 -23.19 -52.52
C GLY A 273 8.63 -21.73 -52.96
N GLU A 274 7.43 -21.44 -53.48
CA GLU A 274 7.03 -20.07 -53.77
C GLU A 274 6.76 -19.32 -52.46
N ARG A 275 7.22 -18.07 -52.36
CA ARG A 275 7.17 -17.29 -51.12
C ARG A 275 5.75 -17.15 -50.53
N ALA A 276 4.73 -17.09 -51.37
CA ALA A 276 3.33 -17.06 -50.93
C ALA A 276 2.91 -18.37 -50.24
N ALA A 277 3.23 -19.52 -50.84
CA ALA A 277 2.96 -20.83 -50.25
C ALA A 277 3.75 -21.06 -48.95
N CYS A 278 5.00 -20.56 -48.86
CA CYS A 278 5.77 -20.66 -47.62
C CYS A 278 5.19 -19.79 -46.49
N ARG A 279 4.59 -18.63 -46.79
CA ARG A 279 3.89 -17.82 -45.78
C ARG A 279 2.64 -18.50 -45.24
N GLU A 280 1.93 -19.24 -46.08
CA GLU A 280 0.79 -20.06 -45.65
C GLU A 280 1.27 -21.16 -44.69
N GLN A 281 2.35 -21.87 -45.02
CA GLN A 281 2.97 -22.87 -44.13
C GLN A 281 3.47 -22.28 -42.80
N TYR A 282 4.02 -21.06 -42.82
CA TYR A 282 4.39 -20.35 -41.59
C TYR A 282 3.17 -20.16 -40.68
N SER A 283 2.06 -19.67 -41.25
CA SER A 283 0.85 -19.34 -40.49
C SER A 283 0.23 -20.61 -39.90
N GLU A 284 0.11 -21.68 -40.70
CA GLU A 284 -0.37 -22.99 -40.22
C GLU A 284 0.53 -23.58 -39.12
N ALA A 285 1.86 -23.45 -39.25
CA ALA A 285 2.81 -23.93 -38.26
C ALA A 285 2.77 -23.12 -36.96
N PHE A 286 2.54 -21.81 -37.05
CA PHE A 286 2.42 -20.91 -35.91
C PHE A 286 1.11 -21.18 -35.15
N GLU A 287 -0.04 -21.08 -35.81
CA GLU A 287 -1.36 -21.33 -35.21
C GLU A 287 -1.44 -22.73 -34.59
N GLY A 288 -0.96 -23.75 -35.32
CA GLY A 288 -0.93 -25.12 -34.82
C GLY A 288 0.07 -25.35 -33.69
N CYS A 289 1.03 -24.45 -33.46
CA CYS A 289 1.91 -24.49 -32.30
C CYS A 289 1.24 -23.81 -31.11
N VAL A 290 0.71 -22.59 -31.30
CA VAL A 290 0.03 -21.82 -30.24
C VAL A 290 -1.11 -22.63 -29.65
N GLN A 291 -1.99 -23.19 -30.49
CA GLN A 291 -3.13 -23.98 -30.04
C GLN A 291 -2.76 -25.26 -29.27
N ARG A 292 -1.56 -25.82 -29.46
CA ARG A 292 -1.14 -27.08 -28.82
C ARG A 292 -0.22 -26.89 -27.63
N VAL A 293 0.46 -25.76 -27.55
CA VAL A 293 1.54 -25.53 -26.60
C VAL A 293 1.22 -24.35 -25.68
N CYS A 294 0.48 -23.36 -26.15
CA CYS A 294 0.21 -22.11 -25.44
C CYS A 294 -1.22 -22.01 -24.91
N ALA A 295 -2.15 -22.80 -25.47
CA ALA A 295 -3.54 -22.85 -25.00
C ALA A 295 -3.74 -23.36 -23.55
N ASP A 296 -2.66 -23.77 -22.87
CA ASP A 296 -2.68 -24.20 -21.46
C ASP A 296 -2.18 -23.10 -20.49
N GLU A 297 -1.70 -21.94 -20.99
CA GLU A 297 -1.08 -20.88 -20.15
C GLU A 297 -2.00 -19.65 -19.91
N GLU A 298 -3.16 -19.53 -20.57
CA GLU A 298 -4.12 -18.40 -20.45
C GLU A 298 -5.31 -18.62 -19.46
N GLU A 299 -5.16 -19.43 -18.42
CA GLU A 299 -6.09 -19.46 -17.26
C GLU A 299 -5.36 -19.04 -15.98
N GLY A 300 -4.79 -17.83 -15.99
CA GLY A 300 -3.84 -17.36 -14.98
C GLY A 300 -4.13 -16.03 -14.31
N ASP A 301 -5.34 -15.47 -14.40
CA ASP A 301 -5.81 -14.31 -13.62
C ASP A 301 -7.35 -14.19 -13.55
N GLY A 302 -8.08 -15.20 -14.03
CA GLY A 302 -9.47 -15.37 -13.65
C GLY A 302 -9.49 -15.82 -12.20
N GLU A 303 -10.14 -15.02 -11.34
CA GLU A 303 -10.59 -15.33 -9.99
C GLU A 303 -10.55 -16.83 -9.70
N GLU A 304 -9.87 -17.20 -8.61
CA GLU A 304 -9.83 -18.51 -7.94
C GLU A 304 -11.13 -19.31 -8.12
N LEU A 305 -11.36 -19.86 -9.31
CA LEU A 305 -12.42 -20.82 -9.57
C LEU A 305 -11.89 -22.07 -8.91
N ASP A 306 -12.38 -22.24 -7.69
CA ASP A 306 -12.03 -23.19 -6.67
C ASP A 306 -11.10 -24.28 -7.18
N ALA A 307 -9.94 -24.43 -6.55
CA ALA A 307 -9.05 -25.58 -6.77
C ALA A 307 -9.79 -26.94 -6.71
N CYS A 308 -11.03 -26.96 -6.19
CA CYS A 308 -11.99 -28.03 -6.32
C CYS A 308 -12.52 -28.29 -7.75
N GLU A 309 -12.99 -27.29 -8.49
CA GLU A 309 -13.49 -27.46 -9.85
C GLU A 309 -12.42 -28.08 -10.75
N ASP A 310 -11.16 -27.67 -10.61
CA ASP A 310 -10.02 -28.27 -11.33
C ASP A 310 -9.79 -29.75 -11.00
N ARG A 311 -9.90 -30.11 -9.71
CA ARG A 311 -9.84 -31.52 -9.29
C ARG A 311 -10.99 -32.31 -9.89
N CYS A 312 -12.18 -31.72 -9.98
CA CYS A 312 -13.35 -32.33 -10.59
C CYS A 312 -13.22 -32.47 -12.10
N ARG A 313 -12.66 -31.46 -12.78
CA ARG A 313 -12.36 -31.45 -14.22
C ARG A 313 -11.38 -32.56 -14.56
N THR A 314 -10.30 -32.68 -13.80
CA THR A 314 -9.30 -33.74 -13.92
C THR A 314 -9.91 -35.14 -13.77
N ARG A 315 -10.79 -35.32 -12.78
CA ARG A 315 -11.46 -36.61 -12.53
C ARG A 315 -12.46 -36.97 -13.62
N ALA A 316 -13.23 -36.01 -14.11
CA ALA A 316 -14.16 -36.21 -15.22
C ALA A 316 -13.41 -36.56 -16.51
N MET A 317 -12.26 -35.91 -16.77
CA MET A 317 -11.43 -36.19 -17.93
C MET A 317 -10.85 -37.61 -17.91
N ALA A 318 -10.40 -38.09 -16.75
CA ALA A 318 -10.00 -39.48 -16.60
C ALA A 318 -11.17 -40.46 -16.88
N ALA A 319 -12.41 -40.11 -16.51
CA ALA A 319 -13.58 -40.92 -16.82
C ALA A 319 -13.86 -40.96 -18.34
N PHE A 320 -13.71 -39.82 -19.02
CA PHE A 320 -13.83 -39.71 -20.47
C PHE A 320 -12.81 -40.57 -21.21
N GLU A 321 -11.53 -40.51 -20.82
CA GLU A 321 -10.46 -41.31 -21.43
C GLU A 321 -10.72 -42.82 -21.27
N ASN A 322 -11.10 -43.25 -20.06
CA ASN A 322 -11.48 -44.64 -19.81
C ASN A 322 -12.67 -45.09 -20.69
N CYS A 323 -13.65 -44.22 -20.93
CA CYS A 323 -14.78 -44.51 -21.82
C CYS A 323 -14.34 -44.71 -23.28
N ILE A 324 -13.42 -43.87 -23.77
CA ILE A 324 -12.88 -43.99 -25.14
C ILE A 324 -12.02 -45.25 -25.27
N GLU A 325 -11.17 -45.56 -24.28
CA GLU A 325 -10.34 -46.77 -24.27
C GLU A 325 -11.17 -48.06 -24.23
N ALA A 326 -12.34 -48.02 -23.57
CA ALA A 326 -13.31 -49.11 -23.57
C ALA A 326 -14.07 -49.26 -24.91
N GLY A 327 -13.80 -48.40 -25.90
CA GLY A 327 -14.45 -48.41 -27.21
C GLY A 327 -15.80 -47.70 -27.24
N GLY A 328 -16.05 -46.79 -26.29
CA GLY A 328 -17.25 -45.95 -26.27
C GLY A 328 -17.30 -44.99 -27.45
N GLU A 329 -18.52 -44.64 -27.88
CA GLU A 329 -18.72 -43.58 -28.87
C GLU A 329 -18.42 -42.22 -28.24
N ARG A 330 -17.67 -41.37 -28.93
CA ARG A 330 -17.21 -40.08 -28.41
C ARG A 330 -18.34 -39.18 -27.89
N ALA A 331 -19.52 -39.24 -28.52
CA ALA A 331 -20.70 -38.50 -28.06
C ALA A 331 -21.20 -39.00 -26.69
N ALA A 332 -21.32 -40.32 -26.52
CA ALA A 332 -21.72 -40.94 -25.26
C ALA A 332 -20.67 -40.71 -24.14
N CYS A 333 -19.37 -40.72 -24.47
CA CYS A 333 -18.33 -40.42 -23.49
C CYS A 333 -18.35 -38.96 -23.03
N ARG A 334 -18.71 -38.01 -23.91
CA ARG A 334 -18.89 -36.60 -23.52
C ARG A 334 -20.04 -36.40 -22.54
N GLU A 335 -21.13 -37.14 -22.72
CA GLU A 335 -22.26 -37.11 -21.77
C GLU A 335 -21.86 -37.67 -20.39
N GLN A 336 -21.06 -38.75 -20.37
CA GLN A 336 -20.50 -39.28 -19.12
C GLN A 336 -19.51 -38.31 -18.44
N TYR A 337 -18.73 -37.57 -19.22
CA TYR A 337 -17.84 -36.53 -18.70
C TYR A 337 -18.64 -35.44 -17.97
N SER A 338 -19.69 -34.90 -18.60
CA SER A 338 -20.51 -33.85 -17.99
C SER A 338 -21.19 -34.35 -16.72
N GLU A 339 -21.76 -35.56 -16.74
CA GLU A 339 -22.41 -36.15 -15.56
C GLU A 339 -21.41 -36.38 -14.40
N ALA A 340 -20.19 -36.84 -14.72
CA ALA A 340 -19.15 -37.05 -13.71
C ALA A 340 -18.58 -35.74 -13.14
N PHE A 341 -18.50 -34.69 -13.97
CA PHE A 341 -18.05 -33.37 -13.56
C PHE A 341 -19.08 -32.70 -12.64
N GLU A 342 -20.35 -32.62 -13.06
CA GLU A 342 -21.44 -32.03 -12.28
C GLU A 342 -21.59 -32.70 -10.91
N LEU A 343 -21.60 -34.04 -10.86
CA LEU A 343 -21.69 -34.79 -9.61
C LEU A 343 -20.48 -34.58 -8.69
N CYS A 344 -19.30 -34.31 -9.27
CA CYS A 344 -18.11 -34.01 -8.50
C CYS A 344 -18.18 -32.62 -7.89
N VAL A 345 -18.56 -31.61 -8.67
CA VAL A 345 -18.69 -30.23 -8.21
C VAL A 345 -19.75 -30.13 -7.11
N GLU A 346 -20.93 -30.70 -7.32
CA GLU A 346 -22.03 -30.71 -6.33
C GLU A 346 -21.62 -31.35 -4.99
N ARG A 347 -20.73 -32.34 -5.01
CA ARG A 347 -20.38 -33.12 -3.81
C ARG A 347 -19.09 -32.68 -3.14
N ALA A 348 -18.13 -32.17 -3.91
CA ALA A 348 -16.78 -31.91 -3.44
C ALA A 348 -16.47 -30.41 -3.36
N CYS A 349 -17.20 -29.58 -4.10
CA CYS A 349 -16.93 -28.14 -4.22
C CYS A 349 -18.02 -27.28 -3.57
N VAL A 350 -19.14 -27.88 -3.16
CA VAL A 350 -20.10 -27.23 -2.27
C VAL A 350 -19.55 -27.35 -0.85
N ASP A 351 -18.62 -26.48 -0.45
CA ASP A 351 -18.28 -26.22 0.95
C ASP A 351 -17.52 -24.88 1.07
N GLU A 352 -18.15 -23.94 1.81
CA GLU A 352 -17.59 -22.78 2.55
C GLU A 352 -17.80 -21.32 2.09
N GLU A 353 -18.49 -21.01 0.97
CA GLU A 353 -18.72 -19.58 0.62
C GLU A 353 -19.96 -18.89 1.26
N GLU A 354 -20.74 -19.58 2.10
CA GLU A 354 -21.80 -18.94 2.93
C GLU A 354 -21.51 -19.07 4.43
N GLY A 355 -20.23 -19.19 4.79
CA GLY A 355 -19.75 -18.94 6.14
C GLY A 355 -18.90 -17.69 6.12
N GLY A 356 -19.51 -16.54 5.83
CA GLY A 356 -18.82 -15.26 6.01
C GLY A 356 -18.18 -15.24 7.39
N ASP A 357 -17.04 -14.58 7.50
CA ASP A 357 -16.40 -14.24 8.76
C ASP A 357 -17.29 -13.28 9.58
N GLU A 358 -18.54 -13.67 9.85
CA GLU A 358 -19.25 -13.31 11.06
C GLU A 358 -18.33 -13.78 12.17
N GLU A 359 -17.51 -12.85 12.64
CA GLU A 359 -16.58 -12.92 13.75
C GLU A 359 -17.12 -13.92 14.78
N MET A 360 -16.69 -15.17 14.63
CA MET A 360 -17.24 -16.27 15.42
C MET A 360 -16.94 -15.92 16.87
N ASP A 361 -17.99 -15.68 17.65
CA ASP A 361 -17.88 -15.07 18.97
C ASP A 361 -16.70 -15.69 19.71
N ALA A 362 -15.85 -14.84 20.30
CA ALA A 362 -14.63 -15.31 20.96
C ALA A 362 -14.94 -16.42 21.99
N CYS A 363 -16.17 -16.48 22.50
CA CYS A 363 -16.67 -17.58 23.32
C CYS A 363 -16.86 -18.91 22.57
N GLU A 364 -17.50 -18.91 21.40
CA GLU A 364 -17.70 -20.11 20.61
C GLU A 364 -16.36 -20.73 20.20
N THR A 365 -15.40 -19.91 19.77
CA THR A 365 -14.04 -20.36 19.43
C THR A 365 -13.39 -21.08 20.62
N ARG A 366 -13.45 -20.50 21.83
CA ARG A 366 -12.92 -21.13 23.06
C ARG A 366 -13.62 -22.45 23.39
N CYS A 367 -14.93 -22.54 23.15
CA CYS A 367 -15.70 -23.75 23.40
C CYS A 367 -15.41 -24.87 22.39
N ARG A 368 -15.20 -24.53 21.09
CA ARG A 368 -14.75 -25.48 20.06
C ARG A 368 -13.37 -26.04 20.38
N GLU A 369 -12.41 -25.21 20.79
CA GLU A 369 -11.10 -25.71 21.23
C GLU A 369 -11.20 -26.67 22.43
N ARG A 370 -12.06 -26.36 23.41
CA ARG A 370 -12.28 -27.24 24.57
C ARG A 370 -12.85 -28.59 24.14
N ALA A 371 -13.80 -28.60 23.22
CA ALA A 371 -14.39 -29.81 22.66
C ALA A 371 -13.35 -30.65 21.88
N ASN A 372 -12.46 -30.01 21.12
CA ASN A 372 -11.37 -30.68 20.41
C ASN A 372 -10.38 -31.34 21.38
N ARG A 373 -10.01 -30.66 22.48
CA ARG A 373 -9.17 -31.27 23.54
C ARG A 373 -9.82 -32.51 24.17
N VAL A 374 -11.15 -32.54 24.28
CA VAL A 374 -11.89 -33.74 24.74
C VAL A 374 -11.85 -34.85 23.69
N HIS A 375 -11.97 -34.49 22.40
CA HIS A 375 -11.88 -35.44 21.29
C HIS A 375 -10.51 -36.13 21.23
N GLU A 376 -9.43 -35.35 21.27
CA GLU A 376 -8.05 -35.85 21.20
C GLU A 376 -7.74 -36.81 22.35
N ARG A 377 -8.04 -36.42 23.59
CA ARG A 377 -7.85 -37.29 24.76
C ARG A 377 -8.66 -38.58 24.65
N CYS A 378 -9.87 -38.50 24.11
CA CYS A 378 -10.69 -39.68 23.90
C CYS A 378 -10.08 -40.64 22.86
N LEU A 379 -9.53 -40.10 21.76
CA LEU A 379 -8.84 -40.90 20.74
C LEU A 379 -7.55 -41.54 21.28
N GLU A 380 -6.84 -40.88 22.18
CA GLU A 380 -5.68 -41.47 22.87
C GLU A 380 -6.07 -42.68 23.72
N GLU A 381 -7.23 -42.65 24.37
CA GLU A 381 -7.72 -43.73 25.23
C GLU A 381 -8.33 -44.90 24.45
N LEU A 382 -9.12 -44.61 23.43
CA LEU A 382 -9.95 -45.60 22.72
C LEU A 382 -9.41 -46.00 21.34
N GLY A 383 -8.44 -45.26 20.81
CA GLY A 383 -7.90 -45.47 19.46
C GLY A 383 -8.90 -45.13 18.36
N GLU A 384 -8.54 -45.47 17.12
CA GLU A 384 -9.34 -45.13 15.93
C GLU A 384 -10.70 -45.84 15.89
N ASP A 385 -10.80 -47.01 16.51
CA ASP A 385 -12.04 -47.77 16.61
C ASP A 385 -13.09 -47.04 17.48
N GLY A 386 -12.66 -46.11 18.34
CA GLY A 386 -13.51 -45.27 19.20
C GLY A 386 -13.93 -43.93 18.59
N ARG A 387 -13.58 -43.62 17.32
CA ARG A 387 -13.83 -42.31 16.69
C ARG A 387 -15.29 -41.84 16.75
N ARG A 388 -16.25 -42.77 16.70
CA ARG A 388 -17.68 -42.43 16.83
C ARG A 388 -18.00 -41.94 18.24
N ASP A 389 -17.62 -42.71 19.25
CA ASP A 389 -17.86 -42.38 20.67
C ASP A 389 -17.12 -41.09 21.07
N CYS A 390 -15.92 -40.87 20.51
CA CYS A 390 -15.16 -39.63 20.76
C CYS A 390 -15.76 -38.40 20.10
N ARG A 391 -16.45 -38.53 18.96
CA ARG A 391 -17.22 -37.41 18.37
C ARG A 391 -18.42 -37.06 19.24
N GLU A 392 -19.14 -38.06 19.75
CA GLU A 392 -20.28 -37.85 20.63
C GLU A 392 -19.86 -37.15 21.95
N ARG A 393 -18.75 -37.57 22.56
CA ARG A 393 -18.20 -36.91 23.76
C ARG A 393 -17.74 -35.48 23.53
N SER A 394 -17.09 -35.23 22.39
CA SER A 394 -16.65 -33.89 22.01
C SER A 394 -17.85 -32.96 21.77
N GLY A 395 -18.88 -33.43 21.06
CA GLY A 395 -20.12 -32.69 20.86
C GLY A 395 -20.83 -32.34 22.17
N ALA A 396 -20.96 -33.30 23.10
CA ALA A 396 -21.53 -33.05 24.42
C ALA A 396 -20.72 -32.02 25.23
N ALA A 397 -19.39 -32.04 25.12
CA ALA A 397 -18.53 -31.05 25.77
C ALA A 397 -18.64 -29.65 25.16
N LEU A 398 -18.85 -29.54 23.85
CA LEU A 398 -19.13 -28.27 23.18
C LEU A 398 -20.46 -27.70 23.67
N GLU A 399 -21.53 -28.51 23.64
CA GLU A 399 -22.87 -28.12 24.10
C GLU A 399 -22.86 -27.63 25.55
N GLU A 400 -22.21 -28.39 26.46
CA GLU A 400 -22.06 -27.98 27.85
C GLU A 400 -21.26 -26.69 28.00
N CYS A 401 -20.25 -26.47 27.16
CA CYS A 401 -19.45 -25.24 27.18
C CYS A 401 -20.27 -24.02 26.72
N MET A 402 -20.96 -24.12 25.58
CA MET A 402 -21.79 -23.04 25.06
C MET A 402 -22.88 -22.66 26.07
N ALA A 403 -23.56 -23.65 26.66
CA ALA A 403 -24.66 -23.42 27.60
C ALA A 403 -24.21 -22.76 28.92
N ASN A 404 -22.96 -22.94 29.36
CA ASN A 404 -22.49 -22.44 30.66
C ASN A 404 -21.52 -21.26 30.56
N ALA A 405 -20.73 -21.19 29.50
CA ALA A 405 -19.68 -20.20 29.33
C ALA A 405 -20.07 -19.07 28.37
N CYS A 406 -20.95 -19.34 27.41
CA CYS A 406 -21.35 -18.35 26.39
C CYS A 406 -22.74 -17.75 26.64
N ALA A 407 -23.56 -18.34 27.50
CA ALA A 407 -24.90 -17.84 27.85
C ALA A 407 -24.92 -16.51 28.66
N GLY A 408 -23.85 -15.73 28.63
CA GLY A 408 -23.73 -14.47 29.38
C GLY A 408 -23.08 -13.32 28.60
N ASP A 409 -22.84 -13.51 27.30
CA ASP A 409 -22.22 -12.53 26.40
C ASP A 409 -22.96 -12.50 25.05
N ASP A 410 -24.22 -12.95 25.03
CA ASP A 410 -25.16 -12.50 24.01
C ASP A 410 -25.32 -11.03 24.36
N GLY A 411 -24.61 -10.17 23.63
CA GLY A 411 -24.66 -8.72 23.82
C GLY A 411 -26.09 -8.32 24.09
N GLU A 412 -26.28 -7.40 25.03
CA GLU A 412 -27.57 -6.76 25.24
C GLU A 412 -27.98 -6.11 23.92
N ASP A 413 -28.58 -6.89 23.02
CA ASP A 413 -29.73 -6.47 22.25
C ASP A 413 -30.64 -5.91 23.33
N GLU A 414 -30.49 -4.62 23.62
CA GLU A 414 -31.47 -3.84 24.33
C GLU A 414 -32.75 -4.07 23.55
N GLU A 415 -33.50 -5.10 23.93
CA GLU A 415 -34.74 -5.49 23.31
C GLU A 415 -35.58 -4.22 23.37
N ILE A 416 -35.70 -3.52 22.24
CA ILE A 416 -36.22 -2.16 22.16
C ILE A 416 -37.55 -2.17 22.92
N ARG A 417 -37.53 -1.70 24.17
CA ARG A 417 -38.62 -1.97 25.09
C ARG A 417 -39.79 -1.12 24.65
N ARG A 418 -40.83 -1.79 24.18
CA ARG A 418 -42.03 -1.10 23.73
C ARG A 418 -42.83 -0.63 24.93
N CYS A 419 -43.17 0.65 24.94
CA CYS A 419 -43.93 1.28 26.00
C CYS A 419 -45.24 1.85 25.45
N ARG A 420 -46.23 2.03 26.33
CA ARG A 420 -47.40 2.87 26.05
C ARG A 420 -47.36 4.17 26.83
N GLU A 421 -46.69 4.16 27.98
CA GLU A 421 -46.56 5.29 28.89
C GLU A 421 -45.25 5.19 29.68
N ALA A 422 -44.79 6.32 30.26
CA ALA A 422 -43.46 6.41 30.87
C ALA A 422 -43.20 5.43 32.03
N ARG A 423 -44.26 4.94 32.70
CA ARG A 423 -44.13 3.94 33.78
C ARG A 423 -43.83 2.53 33.28
N ASP A 424 -43.92 2.30 31.97
CA ASP A 424 -43.55 1.03 31.33
C ASP A 424 -42.03 0.95 31.09
N CYS A 425 -41.30 2.05 31.28
CA CYS A 425 -39.85 2.15 31.10
C CYS A 425 -39.09 2.15 32.44
N ASP A 426 -37.78 1.87 32.40
CA ASP A 426 -36.95 1.85 33.60
C ASP A 426 -36.74 3.26 34.20
N PRO A 427 -36.40 3.38 35.49
CA PRO A 427 -36.10 4.66 36.10
C PRO A 427 -34.94 5.37 35.40
N GLY A 428 -35.18 6.58 34.89
CA GLY A 428 -34.22 7.31 34.06
C GLY A 428 -34.55 7.25 32.56
N GLN A 429 -35.59 6.51 32.16
CA GLN A 429 -36.08 6.45 30.79
C GLN A 429 -37.46 7.10 30.64
N ARG A 430 -37.84 7.38 29.40
CA ARG A 430 -39.17 7.88 29.03
C ARG A 430 -39.68 7.19 27.78
N CYS A 431 -41.01 7.16 27.63
CA CYS A 431 -41.65 6.57 26.48
C CYS A 431 -41.77 7.59 25.33
N ALA A 432 -41.05 7.36 24.23
CA ALA A 432 -41.11 8.14 23.00
C ALA A 432 -41.44 7.22 21.81
N ASP A 433 -42.49 7.56 21.05
CA ASP A 433 -42.93 6.80 19.87
C ASP A 433 -43.12 5.29 20.09
N ASN A 434 -43.58 4.91 21.30
CA ASN A 434 -43.75 3.54 21.80
C ASN A 434 -42.45 2.77 22.05
N VAL A 435 -41.35 3.48 22.26
CA VAL A 435 -40.03 2.94 22.62
C VAL A 435 -39.53 3.64 23.88
N CYS A 436 -38.96 2.88 24.81
CA CYS A 436 -38.24 3.44 25.96
C CYS A 436 -36.89 3.97 25.50
N ILE A 437 -36.64 5.25 25.74
CA ILE A 437 -35.36 5.92 25.48
C ILE A 437 -34.88 6.57 26.79
N ASP A 438 -33.58 6.75 26.95
CA ASP A 438 -33.04 7.44 28.12
C ASP A 438 -33.56 8.88 28.20
N ALA A 439 -33.92 9.31 29.41
CA ALA A 439 -34.47 10.65 29.64
C ALA A 439 -33.42 11.74 29.41
N ASP A 440 -32.14 11.37 29.46
CA ASP A 440 -30.99 12.24 29.22
C ASP A 440 -30.50 12.17 27.76
N ALA A 441 -31.06 11.28 26.93
CA ALA A 441 -30.79 11.29 25.50
C ALA A 441 -31.28 12.62 24.93
N GLU A 442 -30.34 13.41 24.39
CA GLU A 442 -30.60 14.76 23.89
C GLU A 442 -31.82 14.73 22.98
N GLU A 443 -32.83 15.55 23.30
CA GLU A 443 -34.02 15.67 22.49
C GLU A 443 -33.61 16.09 21.08
N VAL A 444 -33.72 15.17 20.12
CA VAL A 444 -33.58 15.51 18.69
C VAL A 444 -34.48 16.70 18.42
N GLN A 445 -33.88 17.87 18.23
CA GLN A 445 -34.60 19.13 18.21
C GLN A 445 -35.50 19.17 16.98
N ARG A 446 -36.81 19.27 17.21
CA ARG A 446 -37.78 19.39 16.11
C ARG A 446 -37.87 20.82 15.64
N CYS A 447 -37.90 21.01 14.34
CA CYS A 447 -37.90 22.32 13.70
C CYS A 447 -39.05 22.47 12.70
N ARG A 448 -39.43 23.70 12.39
CA ARG A 448 -40.33 24.03 11.27
C ARG A 448 -39.62 24.78 10.16
N ALA A 449 -38.56 25.51 10.50
CA ALA A 449 -37.68 26.23 9.60
C ALA A 449 -36.22 26.10 10.08
N HIS A 450 -35.25 26.42 9.21
CA HIS A 450 -33.82 26.36 9.57
C HIS A 450 -33.45 27.28 10.74
N GLU A 451 -34.17 28.39 10.93
CA GLU A 451 -33.96 29.32 12.05
C GLU A 451 -34.36 28.75 13.43
N ASP A 452 -35.07 27.62 13.47
CA ASP A 452 -35.42 26.92 14.71
C ASP A 452 -34.29 26.01 15.22
N CYS A 453 -33.24 25.80 14.42
CA CYS A 453 -32.09 24.94 14.73
C CYS A 453 -30.87 25.76 15.17
N GLU A 454 -29.89 25.11 15.77
CA GLU A 454 -28.60 25.74 16.12
C GLU A 454 -27.85 26.24 14.86
N PRO A 455 -26.92 27.20 14.98
CA PRO A 455 -26.27 27.85 13.83
C PRO A 455 -25.54 26.90 12.86
N GLU A 456 -25.19 25.70 13.32
CA GLU A 456 -24.47 24.66 12.57
C GLU A 456 -25.41 23.53 12.09
N GLN A 457 -26.71 23.69 12.30
CA GLN A 457 -27.73 22.70 11.94
C GLN A 457 -28.72 23.26 10.92
N ARG A 458 -29.34 22.36 10.17
CA ARG A 458 -30.43 22.71 9.25
C ARG A 458 -31.65 21.83 9.52
N CYS A 459 -32.82 22.43 9.34
CA CYS A 459 -34.09 21.72 9.46
C CYS A 459 -34.36 20.83 8.24
N VAL A 460 -34.27 19.51 8.40
CA VAL A 460 -34.62 18.51 7.39
C VAL A 460 -35.75 17.64 7.92
N GLU A 461 -36.89 17.61 7.21
CA GLU A 461 -38.05 16.78 7.57
C GLU A 461 -38.59 16.97 9.01
N ASN A 462 -38.49 18.18 9.56
CA ASN A 462 -38.82 18.57 10.94
C ASN A 462 -37.83 18.09 12.01
N MET A 463 -36.61 17.72 11.63
CA MET A 463 -35.51 17.41 12.53
C MET A 463 -34.33 18.35 12.24
N CYS A 464 -33.74 18.92 13.29
CA CYS A 464 -32.47 19.61 13.18
C CYS A 464 -31.38 18.56 13.02
N VAL A 465 -30.76 18.55 11.85
CA VAL A 465 -29.61 17.70 11.55
C VAL A 465 -28.40 18.60 11.34
N GLU A 466 -27.21 18.11 11.65
CA GLU A 466 -25.97 18.82 11.34
C GLU A 466 -25.96 19.23 9.87
N ALA A 467 -25.68 20.51 9.62
CA ALA A 467 -25.56 21.02 8.27
C ALA A 467 -24.21 20.55 7.72
N VAL A 468 -24.15 19.27 7.31
CA VAL A 468 -23.05 18.78 6.49
C VAL A 468 -23.06 19.65 5.24
N VAL A 469 -22.09 20.55 5.15
CA VAL A 469 -21.90 21.41 4.00
C VAL A 469 -21.34 20.50 2.93
N ASP A 470 -22.23 19.85 2.17
CA ASP A 470 -21.82 19.19 0.92
C ASP A 470 -21.33 20.29 0.00
N VAL A 471 -20.03 20.55 0.05
CA VAL A 471 -19.41 21.63 -0.68
C VAL A 471 -19.41 21.24 -2.15
N ARG A 472 -20.47 21.64 -2.84
CA ARG A 472 -20.61 21.39 -4.26
C ARG A 472 -19.54 22.19 -5.00
N ARG A 473 -18.65 21.48 -5.68
CA ARG A 473 -17.67 22.11 -6.57
C ARG A 473 -18.40 22.73 -7.75
N CYS A 474 -17.98 23.92 -8.13
CA CYS A 474 -18.53 24.67 -9.26
C CYS A 474 -17.39 25.15 -10.16
N ARG A 475 -17.70 25.29 -11.44
CA ARG A 475 -16.84 25.95 -12.41
C ARG A 475 -17.30 27.39 -12.65
N ASP A 476 -18.61 27.59 -12.59
CA ASP A 476 -19.27 28.87 -12.78
C ASP A 476 -20.60 28.95 -11.98
N ALA A 477 -21.19 30.15 -11.93
CA ALA A 477 -22.35 30.42 -11.09
C ALA A 477 -23.60 29.61 -11.44
N ASP A 478 -23.68 29.06 -12.65
CA ASP A 478 -24.80 28.23 -13.11
C ASP A 478 -24.77 26.81 -12.51
N ASP A 479 -23.63 26.37 -11.97
CA ASP A 479 -23.49 25.09 -11.25
C ASP A 479 -24.04 25.15 -9.82
N CYS A 480 -24.31 26.36 -9.32
CA CYS A 480 -24.77 26.62 -7.96
C CYS A 480 -26.29 26.80 -7.86
N GLU A 481 -26.87 26.46 -6.71
CA GLU A 481 -28.31 26.63 -6.52
C GLU A 481 -28.71 28.11 -6.46
N GLN A 482 -29.99 28.41 -6.74
CA GLN A 482 -30.46 29.80 -6.82
C GLN A 482 -30.18 30.56 -5.52
N GLY A 483 -29.28 31.55 -5.61
CA GLY A 483 -28.87 32.41 -4.50
C GLY A 483 -27.42 32.22 -4.04
N GLN A 484 -26.74 31.17 -4.53
CA GLN A 484 -25.31 30.93 -4.26
C GLN A 484 -24.42 31.51 -5.36
N GLN A 485 -23.14 31.72 -5.05
CA GLN A 485 -22.11 32.14 -6.00
C GLN A 485 -20.95 31.15 -6.00
N CYS A 486 -20.37 30.93 -7.19
CA CYS A 486 -19.15 30.14 -7.29
C CYS A 486 -17.95 30.99 -6.84
N VAL A 487 -17.38 30.64 -5.69
CA VAL A 487 -16.21 31.32 -5.10
C VAL A 487 -15.14 30.26 -4.85
N ASP A 488 -13.99 30.42 -5.52
CA ASP A 488 -12.85 29.50 -5.42
C ASP A 488 -13.20 28.03 -5.74
N GLY A 489 -14.08 27.82 -6.72
CA GLY A 489 -14.49 26.50 -7.18
C GLY A 489 -15.51 25.81 -6.27
N LEU A 490 -16.12 26.53 -5.33
CA LEU A 490 -17.11 26.02 -4.38
C LEU A 490 -18.35 26.92 -4.36
N CYS A 491 -19.54 26.32 -4.33
CA CYS A 491 -20.79 27.07 -4.19
C CYS A 491 -20.95 27.58 -2.76
N ARG A 492 -21.02 28.91 -2.59
CA ARG A 492 -21.17 29.59 -1.30
C ARG A 492 -22.36 30.54 -1.27
#